data_AF-A4T7R9-F1
#
_entry.id   AF-A4T7R9-F1
#
_cell.length_a   1.000
_cell.length_b   1.000
_cell.length_c   1.000
_cell.angle_alpha   90.00
_cell.angle_beta   90.00
_cell.angle_gamma   90.00
#
_symmetry.space_group_name_H-M   'P 1'
#
loop_
_entity.id
_entity.type
_entity.pdbx_description
1 polymer ?
#
loop_
_entity_poly.entity_id
_entity_poly.type
_entity_poly.pdbx_seq_one_letter_code
_entity_poly.pdbx_strand_id
1 'polypeptide(L)'
;MVSHCEPGMIGPAARTKEDLMRVEVDRDRCEGNAVCVGIAPDLFELDDDDYAVVKADPVPESEEAVADQAVAECPRAALIRHD
;
A
#
# COMPACT_ATOMS: atom_id res chain seq x y z
N MET A 1 -34.43 33.94 -21.41
CA MET A 1 -32.97 34.13 -21.47
C MET A 1 -32.40 34.17 -20.06
N VAL A 2 -31.94 33.02 -19.56
CA VAL A 2 -30.93 32.87 -18.48
C VAL A 2 -30.62 31.36 -18.48
N SER A 3 -29.79 30.84 -19.38
CA SER A 3 -28.33 30.96 -19.34
C SER A 3 -27.78 30.82 -17.92
N HIS A 4 -27.90 29.63 -17.35
CA HIS A 4 -27.07 29.20 -16.23
C HIS A 4 -26.52 27.82 -16.62
N CYS A 5 -25.39 27.79 -17.32
CA CYS A 5 -24.02 27.82 -16.77
C CYS A 5 -23.67 26.43 -16.26
N GLU A 6 -23.02 25.65 -17.13
CA GLU A 6 -22.30 24.43 -16.80
C GLU A 6 -21.07 24.78 -15.95
N PRO A 7 -20.83 24.09 -14.84
CA PRO A 7 -19.45 23.87 -14.39
C PRO A 7 -19.29 22.41 -13.94
N GLY A 8 -18.29 21.64 -14.33
CA GLY A 8 -17.03 21.92 -14.97
C GLY A 8 -16.20 20.63 -14.82
N MET A 9 -15.37 20.36 -15.82
CA MET A 9 -14.13 19.57 -15.76
C MET A 9 -13.91 18.72 -14.49
N ILE A 10 -14.14 17.41 -14.59
CA ILE A 10 -13.61 16.45 -13.63
C ILE A 10 -12.11 16.35 -13.92
N GLY A 11 -11.33 17.23 -13.28
CA GLY A 11 -9.88 17.03 -13.13
C GLY A 11 -9.62 15.72 -12.35
N PRO A 12 -8.38 15.20 -12.36
CA PRO A 12 -8.06 13.97 -11.65
C PRO A 12 -8.34 14.21 -10.17
N ALA A 13 -9.42 13.61 -9.66
CA ALA A 13 -9.82 13.76 -8.27
C ALA A 13 -8.67 13.21 -7.41
N ALA A 14 -8.03 14.08 -6.64
CA ALA A 14 -7.09 13.65 -5.61
C ALA A 14 -7.81 12.60 -4.74
N ARG A 15 -7.23 11.39 -4.65
CA ARG A 15 -7.82 10.26 -3.94
C ARG A 15 -8.20 10.67 -2.51
N THR A 16 -9.41 10.33 -2.10
CA THR A 16 -9.84 10.48 -0.70
C THR A 16 -9.00 9.56 0.17
N LYS A 17 -8.81 9.89 1.45
CA LYS A 17 -8.01 9.07 2.39
C LYS A 17 -8.53 7.63 2.56
N GLU A 18 -9.77 7.40 2.16
CA GLU A 18 -10.49 6.13 2.12
C GLU A 18 -10.24 5.30 0.84
N ASP A 19 -9.42 5.78 -0.11
CA ASP A 19 -9.04 5.06 -1.34
C ASP A 19 -7.51 4.83 -1.41
N LEU A 20 -6.80 5.08 -0.31
CA LEU A 20 -5.35 4.95 -0.22
C LEU A 20 -4.99 3.61 0.38
N MET A 21 -4.30 2.79 -0.41
CA MET A 21 -3.80 1.49 0.04
C MET A 21 -2.87 1.65 1.23
N ARG A 22 -3.08 0.82 2.25
CA ARG A 22 -2.16 0.64 3.38
C ARG A 22 -1.85 -0.83 3.57
N VAL A 23 -0.68 -1.10 4.12
CA VAL A 23 -0.27 -2.47 4.44
C VAL A 23 0.15 -2.51 5.91
N GLU A 24 -0.46 -3.43 6.66
CA GLU A 24 -0.09 -3.74 8.04
C GLU A 24 0.71 -5.05 8.07
N VAL A 25 1.70 -5.13 8.96
CA VAL A 25 2.44 -6.37 9.22
C VAL A 25 1.97 -6.98 10.53
N ASP A 26 1.39 -8.17 10.43
CA ASP A 26 1.13 -9.04 11.58
C ASP A 26 2.45 -9.67 12.05
N ARG A 27 2.98 -9.14 13.14
CA ARG A 27 4.25 -9.59 13.73
C ARG A 27 4.18 -10.98 14.34
N ASP A 28 3.01 -11.44 14.78
CA ASP A 28 2.84 -12.80 15.31
C ASP A 28 2.96 -13.87 14.21
N ARG A 29 2.68 -13.49 12.96
CA ARG A 29 2.77 -14.39 11.79
C ARG A 29 4.03 -14.20 10.97
N CYS A 30 4.69 -13.05 11.10
CA CYS A 30 5.89 -12.75 10.35
C CYS A 30 7.08 -13.57 10.89
N GLU A 31 7.75 -14.30 9.99
CA GLU A 31 8.89 -15.18 10.33
C GLU A 31 10.19 -14.70 9.64
N GLY A 32 10.26 -13.44 9.22
CA GLY A 32 11.50 -12.87 8.64
C GLY A 32 11.92 -13.45 7.28
N ASN A 33 10.99 -14.02 6.50
CA ASN A 33 11.31 -14.62 5.19
C ASN A 33 11.83 -13.63 4.12
N ALA A 34 11.76 -12.32 4.38
CA ALA A 34 12.22 -11.25 3.48
C ALA A 34 11.62 -11.22 2.05
N VAL A 35 10.59 -12.02 1.76
CA VAL A 35 9.95 -12.05 0.42
C VAL A 35 9.38 -10.69 0.04
N CYS A 36 8.75 -9.98 0.97
CA CYS A 36 8.22 -8.64 0.74
C CYS A 36 9.32 -7.62 0.41
N VAL A 37 10.46 -7.68 1.10
CA VAL A 37 11.64 -6.84 0.82
C VAL A 37 12.22 -7.16 -0.56
N GLY A 38 12.20 -8.43 -0.98
CA GLY A 38 12.63 -8.83 -2.32
C GLY A 38 11.72 -8.34 -3.44
N ILE A 39 10.42 -8.17 -3.18
CA ILE A 39 9.41 -7.71 -4.15
C ILE A 39 9.34 -6.18 -4.20
N ALA A 40 9.28 -5.53 -3.04
CA ALA A 40 9.11 -4.09 -2.88
C ALA A 40 10.06 -3.54 -1.81
N PRO A 41 11.38 -3.44 -2.10
CA PRO A 41 12.39 -2.96 -1.15
C PRO A 41 12.23 -1.49 -0.77
N ASP A 42 11.54 -0.71 -1.61
CA ASP A 42 11.22 0.67 -1.33
C ASP A 42 10.08 0.79 -0.29
N LEU A 43 9.17 -0.19 -0.23
CA LEU A 43 8.04 -0.25 0.70
C LEU A 43 8.29 -1.03 1.98
N PHE A 44 9.14 -2.05 1.96
CA PHE A 44 9.38 -2.93 3.11
C PHE A 44 10.86 -3.00 3.45
N GLU A 45 11.16 -3.07 4.74
CA GLU A 45 12.47 -3.46 5.28
C GLU A 45 12.28 -4.46 6.40
N LEU A 46 13.38 -5.10 6.83
CA LEU A 46 13.41 -5.86 8.08
C LEU A 46 14.02 -4.97 9.17
N ASP A 47 13.41 -4.99 10.35
CA ASP A 47 13.97 -4.35 11.54
C ASP A 47 15.12 -5.18 12.15
N ASP A 48 15.68 -4.70 13.27
CA ASP A 48 16.79 -5.35 13.97
C ASP A 48 16.44 -6.76 14.53
N ASP A 49 15.15 -7.09 14.62
CA ASP A 49 14.63 -8.37 15.07
C ASP A 49 14.19 -9.27 13.89
N ASP A 50 14.59 -8.93 12.65
CA ASP A 50 14.25 -9.60 11.39
C ASP A 50 12.75 -9.58 11.03
N TYR A 51 11.94 -8.70 11.64
CA TYR A 51 10.53 -8.54 11.29
C TYR A 51 10.33 -7.51 10.19
N ALA A 52 9.44 -7.81 9.25
CA ALA A 52 9.04 -6.85 8.23
C ALA A 52 8.38 -5.60 8.85
N VAL A 53 8.75 -4.44 8.34
CA VAL A 53 8.11 -3.14 8.64
C VAL A 53 7.80 -2.40 7.35
N VAL A 54 6.73 -1.61 7.36
CA VAL A 54 6.30 -0.80 6.20
C VAL A 54 6.93 0.59 6.28
N LYS A 55 7.61 1.00 5.21
CA LYS A 55 8.36 2.26 5.11
C LYS A 55 7.51 3.43 4.61
N ALA A 56 6.46 3.13 3.83
CA ALA A 56 5.56 4.10 3.26
C ALA A 56 4.11 3.75 3.59
N ASP A 57 3.52 4.54 4.48
CA ASP A 57 2.09 4.50 4.81
C ASP A 57 1.49 5.91 4.65
N PRO A 58 0.52 6.13 3.75
CA PRO A 58 -0.05 5.15 2.81
C PRO A 58 0.92 4.76 1.69
N VAL A 59 0.66 3.63 1.05
CA VAL A 59 1.44 3.16 -0.10
C VAL A 59 1.24 4.14 -1.27
N PRO A 60 2.32 4.61 -1.92
CA PRO A 60 2.20 5.46 -3.10
C PRO A 60 1.56 4.70 -4.26
N GLU A 61 0.72 5.37 -5.05
CA GLU A 61 -0.03 4.76 -6.16
C GLU A 61 0.85 4.02 -7.17
N SER A 62 2.08 4.49 -7.39
CA SER A 62 3.06 3.85 -8.27
C SER A 62 3.55 2.50 -7.76
N GLU A 63 3.39 2.23 -6.46
CA GLU A 63 3.87 1.01 -5.79
C GLU A 63 2.73 0.14 -5.26
N GLU A 64 1.47 0.53 -5.41
CA GLU A 64 0.30 -0.29 -5.00
C GLU A 64 0.33 -1.69 -5.63
N ALA A 65 0.73 -1.79 -6.90
CA ALA A 65 0.84 -3.07 -7.61
C ALA A 65 1.92 -3.99 -6.99
N VAL A 66 3.06 -3.44 -6.59
CA VAL A 66 4.12 -4.25 -5.96
C VAL A 66 3.81 -4.55 -4.49
N ALA A 67 3.08 -3.66 -3.81
CA ALA A 67 2.54 -3.92 -2.49
C ALA A 67 1.53 -5.08 -2.52
N ASP A 68 0.63 -5.11 -3.50
CA ASP A 68 -0.36 -6.18 -3.65
C ASP A 68 0.32 -7.53 -3.93
N GLN A 69 1.33 -7.52 -4.80
CA GLN A 69 2.16 -8.70 -5.04
C GLN A 69 2.87 -9.17 -3.77
N ALA A 70 3.45 -8.25 -2.98
CA ALA A 70 4.11 -8.61 -1.72
C ALA A 70 3.13 -9.24 -0.72
N VAL A 71 1.91 -8.71 -0.63
CA VAL A 71 0.83 -9.26 0.21
C VAL A 71 0.47 -10.68 -0.23
N ALA A 72 0.29 -10.91 -1.53
CA ALA A 72 -0.08 -12.21 -2.08
C ALA A 72 1.02 -13.27 -1.93
N GLU A 73 2.29 -12.88 -2.10
CA GLU A 73 3.44 -13.79 -2.09
C GLU A 73 4.01 -14.03 -0.68
N CYS A 74 3.48 -13.36 0.35
CA CYS A 74 3.92 -13.59 1.72
C CYS A 74 3.58 -15.04 2.14
N PRO A 75 4.59 -15.92 2.38
CA PRO A 75 4.34 -17.35 2.63
C PRO A 75 3.58 -17.61 3.93
N ARG A 76 3.62 -16.64 4.85
CA ARG A 76 2.88 -16.68 6.12
C ARG A 76 1.62 -15.84 6.10
N ALA A 77 1.34 -15.17 4.98
CA ALA A 77 0.28 -14.19 4.78
C ALA A 77 0.24 -13.12 5.90
N ALA A 78 1.41 -12.75 6.42
CA ALA A 78 1.59 -11.81 7.52
C ALA A 78 1.35 -10.35 7.11
N LEU A 79 1.21 -10.06 5.81
CA LEU A 79 0.87 -8.73 5.32
C LEU A 79 -0.65 -8.64 5.11
N ILE A 80 -1.25 -7.57 5.64
CA ILE A 80 -2.68 -7.31 5.57
C ILE A 80 -2.88 -6.02 4.78
N ARG A 81 -3.63 -6.11 3.67
CA ARG A 81 -4.03 -4.94 2.88
C ARG A 81 -5.23 -4.26 3.51
N HIS A 82 -5.19 -2.94 3.57
CA HIS A 82 -6.32 -2.07 3.92
C HIS A 82 -6.57 -1.10 2.77
N ASP A 83 -7.85 -0.96 2.40
CA ASP A 83 -8.42 0.00 1.46
C ASP A 83 -9.81 0.41 1.97
#